data_AF-A0A2N2G6M5-F1
#
_entry.id   AF-A0A2N2G6M5-F1
#
_cell.length_a   1.000
_cell.length_b   1.000
_cell.length_c   1.000
_cell.angle_alpha   90.00
_cell.angle_beta   90.00
_cell.angle_gamma   90.00
#
_symmetry.space_group_name_H-M   'P 1'
#
loop_
_entity.id
_entity.type
_entity.pdbx_description
1 polymer ?
#
loop_
_entity_poly.entity_id
_entity_poly.type
_entity_poly.pdbx_seq_one_letter_code
_entity_poly.pdbx_strand_id
1 'polypeptide(L)'
;MSVSTAGKSPALASTLRQALEVQFGPEYGVLVEILGTLRDTVLVEGRPHSENKAVFARLADPEMAAWIKDGLWHKLAGHIQEVLGPDAPLACLERARQTYEQSSGAAR
;
A
#
# COMPACT_ATOMS: atom_id res chain seq x y z
N MET A 1 7.47 -10.49 -0.76
CA MET A 1 8.09 -10.64 0.58
C MET A 1 8.94 -11.90 0.61
N SER A 2 10.11 -11.87 1.25
CA SER A 2 10.98 -13.06 1.39
C SER A 2 11.34 -13.30 2.86
N VAL A 3 11.31 -14.56 3.30
CA VAL A 3 11.78 -14.99 4.62
C VAL A 3 12.95 -15.95 4.42
N SER A 4 14.08 -15.69 5.09
CA SER A 4 15.27 -16.54 5.00
C SER A 4 15.78 -16.93 6.38
N THR A 5 16.08 -18.22 6.56
CA THR A 5 16.78 -18.77 7.73
C THR A 5 18.22 -19.20 7.37
N ALA A 6 18.75 -18.73 6.24
CA ALA A 6 20.05 -19.14 5.68
C ALA A 6 20.20 -20.67 5.57
N GLY A 7 19.10 -21.37 5.26
CA GLY A 7 19.05 -22.84 5.17
C GLY A 7 19.04 -23.59 6.50
N LYS A 8 19.19 -22.90 7.64
CA LYS A 8 19.31 -23.53 8.97
C LYS A 8 17.99 -24.11 9.48
N SER A 9 16.86 -23.57 9.03
CA SER A 9 15.54 -24.09 9.37
C SER A 9 14.50 -23.74 8.30
N PRO A 10 14.37 -24.56 7.24
CA PRO A 10 13.34 -24.37 6.22
C PRO A 10 11.92 -24.41 6.79
N ALA A 11 11.69 -25.23 7.81
CA ALA A 11 10.41 -25.33 8.52
C ALA A 11 10.02 -23.98 9.16
N LEU A 12 10.95 -23.33 9.88
CA LEU A 12 10.71 -22.01 10.47
C LEU A 12 10.47 -20.94 9.40
N ALA A 13 11.20 -20.97 8.28
CA ALA A 13 10.97 -20.04 7.17
C ALA A 13 9.53 -20.17 6.62
N SER A 14 9.04 -21.40 6.47
CA SER A 14 7.66 -21.67 6.03
C SER A 14 6.62 -21.16 7.04
N THR A 15 6.80 -21.42 8.34
CA THR A 15 5.89 -20.95 9.39
C THR A 15 5.83 -19.42 9.44
N LEU A 16 6.98 -18.75 9.38
CA LEU A 16 7.04 -17.29 9.36
C LEU A 16 6.38 -16.71 8.10
N ARG A 17 6.60 -17.33 6.92
CA ARG A 17 5.94 -16.91 5.69
C ARG A 17 4.42 -16.96 5.82
N GLN A 18 3.88 -18.08 6.31
CA GLN A 18 2.43 -18.22 6.54
C GLN A 18 1.90 -17.21 7.55
N ALA A 19 2.61 -16.99 8.66
CA ALA A 19 2.19 -16.00 9.66
C ALA A 19 2.12 -14.58 9.07
N LEU A 20 3.08 -14.22 8.21
CA LEU A 20 3.10 -12.94 7.52
C LEU A 20 2.03 -12.86 6.44
N GLU A 21 1.71 -13.94 5.72
CA GLU A 21 0.59 -14.00 4.77
C GLU A 21 -0.76 -13.77 5.46
N VAL A 22 -0.93 -14.23 6.71
CA VAL A 22 -2.13 -13.93 7.52
C VAL A 22 -2.16 -12.47 7.97
N GLN A 23 -0.99 -11.91 8.31
CA GLN A 23 -0.90 -10.54 8.82
C GLN A 23 -1.01 -9.47 7.72
N PHE A 24 -0.48 -9.75 6.54
CA PHE A 24 -0.42 -8.83 5.40
C PHE A 24 -1.29 -9.35 4.26
N GLY A 25 -2.58 -9.02 4.33
CA GLY A 25 -3.58 -9.45 3.35
C GLY A 25 -3.47 -8.73 1.99
N PRO A 26 -4.41 -9.04 1.06
CA PRO A 26 -4.42 -8.47 -0.29
C PRO A 26 -4.48 -6.94 -0.34
N GLU A 27 -4.98 -6.29 0.73
CA GLU A 27 -5.02 -4.83 0.88
C GLU A 27 -3.64 -4.18 0.72
N TYR A 28 -2.56 -4.87 1.10
CA TYR A 28 -1.20 -4.35 0.96
C TYR A 28 -0.71 -4.35 -0.49
N GLY A 29 -1.16 -5.28 -1.31
CA GLY A 29 -0.87 -5.28 -2.75
C GLY A 29 -1.49 -4.05 -3.42
N VAL A 30 -2.75 -3.77 -3.09
CA VAL A 30 -3.49 -2.60 -3.59
C VAL A 30 -2.87 -1.30 -3.10
N LEU A 31 -2.45 -1.24 -1.83
CA LEU A 31 -1.71 -0.09 -1.30
C LEU A 31 -0.42 0.16 -2.11
N VAL A 32 0.36 -0.88 -2.42
CA VAL A 32 1.58 -0.75 -3.22
C VAL A 32 1.30 -0.20 -4.62
N GLU A 33 0.22 -0.62 -5.28
CA GLU A 33 -0.17 -0.08 -6.60
C GLU A 33 -0.54 1.41 -6.53
N ILE A 34 -1.27 1.81 -5.49
CA ILE A 34 -1.63 3.21 -5.25
C ILE A 34 -0.36 4.04 -5.03
N LEU A 35 0.53 3.60 -4.12
CA LEU A 35 1.78 4.30 -3.83
C LEU A 35 2.71 4.36 -5.03
N GLY A 36 2.74 3.32 -5.86
CA GLY A 36 3.47 3.31 -7.13
C GLY A 36 2.97 4.40 -8.06
N THR A 37 1.64 4.55 -8.18
CA THR A 37 1.04 5.60 -9.03
C THR A 37 1.30 7.01 -8.47
N LEU A 38 1.21 7.20 -7.16
CA LEU A 38 1.48 8.49 -6.52
C LEU A 38 2.96 8.88 -6.57
N ARG A 39 3.86 7.91 -6.70
CA ARG A 39 5.31 8.16 -6.79
C ARG A 39 5.65 9.07 -7.96
N ASP A 40 5.02 8.86 -9.11
CA ASP A 40 5.26 9.68 -10.30
C ASP A 40 4.87 11.14 -10.03
N THR A 41 3.73 11.37 -9.37
CA THR A 41 3.29 12.70 -8.94
C THR A 41 4.30 13.39 -8.03
N VAL A 42 4.78 12.69 -7.00
CA VAL A 42 5.74 13.24 -6.03
C VAL A 42 7.07 13.59 -6.70
N LEU A 43 7.53 12.78 -7.65
CA LEU A 43 8.82 12.98 -8.31
C LEU A 43 8.79 14.11 -9.35
N VAL A 44 7.64 14.35 -10.01
CA VAL A 44 7.50 15.42 -11.02
C VAL A 44 7.75 16.81 -10.42
N GLU A 45 7.48 17.00 -9.14
CA GLU A 45 7.67 18.30 -8.47
C GLU A 45 9.14 18.70 -8.27
N GLY A 46 10.10 17.80 -8.54
CA GLY A 46 11.54 18.12 -8.51
C GLY A 46 12.07 18.51 -7.12
N ARG A 47 11.33 18.20 -6.05
CA ARG A 47 11.72 18.53 -4.67
C ARG A 47 13.00 17.78 -4.24
N PRO A 48 13.75 18.30 -3.25
CA PRO A 48 14.89 17.62 -2.67
C PRO A 48 14.56 16.20 -2.18
N HIS A 49 15.54 15.30 -2.24
CA HIS A 49 15.36 13.91 -1.81
C HIS A 49 14.85 13.78 -0.37
N SER A 50 15.29 14.65 0.54
CA SER A 50 14.85 14.68 1.94
C SER A 50 13.36 15.00 2.09
N GLU A 51 12.83 15.90 1.27
CA GLU A 51 11.41 16.26 1.28
C GLU A 51 10.56 15.13 0.71
N ASN A 52 10.97 14.57 -0.42
CA ASN A 52 10.30 13.40 -1.01
C ASN A 52 10.27 12.22 -0.04
N LYS A 53 11.36 11.98 0.70
CA LYS A 53 11.39 10.94 1.74
C LYS A 53 10.33 11.17 2.83
N ALA A 54 10.13 12.41 3.27
CA ALA A 54 9.12 12.75 4.26
C ALA A 54 7.69 12.54 3.71
N VAL A 55 7.44 12.93 2.45
CA VAL A 55 6.17 12.70 1.76
C VAL A 55 5.87 11.21 1.64
N PHE A 56 6.83 10.40 1.16
CA PHE A 56 6.65 8.96 1.05
C PHE A 56 6.42 8.28 2.39
N ALA A 57 7.08 8.74 3.46
CA ALA A 57 6.84 8.20 4.80
C ALA A 57 5.41 8.46 5.27
N ARG A 58 4.83 9.64 4.99
CA ARG A 58 3.42 9.95 5.31
C ARG A 58 2.43 9.16 4.46
N LEU A 59 2.76 8.88 3.20
CA LEU A 59 1.93 8.04 2.32
C LEU A 59 2.04 6.54 2.66
N ALA A 60 3.08 6.10 3.36
CA ALA A 60 3.25 4.70 3.75
C ALA A 60 2.62 4.37 5.12
N ASP A 61 1.56 5.09 5.49
CA ASP A 61 0.88 4.91 6.78
C ASP A 61 0.21 3.53 6.86
N PRO A 62 0.48 2.71 7.91
CA PRO A 62 -0.19 1.43 8.12
C PRO A 62 -1.72 1.51 8.14
N GLU A 63 -2.31 2.64 8.56
CA GLU A 63 -3.76 2.83 8.55
C GLU A 63 -4.35 2.83 7.14
N MET A 64 -3.58 3.19 6.11
CA MET A 64 -4.07 3.18 4.73
C MET A 64 -4.43 1.77 4.25
N ALA A 65 -3.67 0.74 4.67
CA ALA A 65 -4.01 -0.65 4.37
C ALA A 65 -5.32 -1.06 5.08
N ALA A 66 -5.51 -0.63 6.33
CA ALA A 66 -6.74 -0.87 7.08
C ALA A 66 -7.96 -0.22 6.40
N TRP A 67 -7.82 1.01 5.89
CA TRP A 67 -8.91 1.67 5.16
C TRP A 67 -9.27 0.96 3.85
N ILE A 68 -8.28 0.43 3.12
CA ILE A 68 -8.55 -0.40 1.94
C ILE A 68 -9.34 -1.65 2.35
N LYS A 69 -8.90 -2.32 3.42
CA LYS A 69 -9.55 -3.51 3.96
C LYS A 69 -11.01 -3.27 4.34
N ASP A 70 -11.28 -2.14 5.00
CA ASP A 70 -12.60 -1.75 5.48
C ASP A 70 -13.44 -1.02 4.41
N GLY A 71 -12.93 -0.83 3.20
CA GLY A 71 -13.61 -0.11 2.11
C GLY A 71 -13.77 1.39 2.36
N LEU A 72 -12.97 1.97 3.26
CA LEU A 72 -12.97 3.39 3.64
C LEU A 72 -12.17 4.24 2.65
N TRP A 73 -12.48 4.12 1.35
CA TRP A 73 -11.79 4.81 0.26
C TRP A 73 -11.80 6.34 0.38
N HIS A 74 -12.82 6.91 1.03
CA HIS A 74 -12.90 8.35 1.30
C HIS A 74 -11.82 8.83 2.28
N LYS A 75 -11.47 8.02 3.30
CA LYS A 75 -10.38 8.35 4.25
C LYS A 75 -9.05 8.31 3.53
N LEU A 76 -8.85 7.29 2.70
CA LEU A 76 -7.67 7.13 1.87
C LEU A 76 -7.47 8.33 0.93
N ALA A 77 -8.54 8.77 0.24
CA ALA A 77 -8.51 9.95 -0.60
C ALA A 77 -8.18 11.23 0.19
N GLY A 78 -8.83 11.42 1.36
CA GLY A 78 -8.59 12.56 2.23
C GLY A 78 -7.13 12.64 2.71
N HIS A 79 -6.56 11.51 3.14
CA HIS A 79 -5.16 11.43 3.55
C HIS A 79 -4.20 11.74 2.39
N ILE A 80 -4.47 11.20 1.20
CA ILE A 80 -3.65 11.50 0.00
C ILE A 80 -3.68 13.00 -0.30
N GLN A 81 -4.85 13.64 -0.23
CA GLN A 81 -4.98 15.09 -0.46
C GLN A 81 -4.36 15.92 0.67
N GLU A 82 -4.35 15.44 1.92
CA GLU A 82 -3.65 16.09 3.02
C GLU A 82 -2.12 16.06 2.83
N VAL A 83 -1.60 14.99 2.23
CA VAL A 83 -0.16 14.81 2.03
C VAL A 83 0.33 15.49 0.75
N LEU A 84 -0.41 15.37 -0.35
CA LEU A 84 -0.01 15.82 -1.69
C LEU A 84 -0.70 17.11 -2.15
N GLY A 85 -1.78 17.51 -1.48
CA GLY A 85 -2.59 18.66 -1.87
C GLY A 85 -3.87 18.28 -2.64
N PRO A 86 -4.74 19.26 -2.93
CA PRO A 86 -6.07 19.04 -3.50
C PRO A 86 -6.04 18.45 -4.92
N ASP A 87 -4.98 18.72 -5.68
CA ASP A 87 -4.80 18.28 -7.08
C ASP A 87 -4.23 16.85 -7.20
N ALA A 88 -4.12 16.12 -6.08
CA ALA A 88 -3.62 14.76 -6.09
C ALA A 88 -4.46 13.86 -7.01
N PRO A 89 -3.84 13.00 -7.85
CA PRO A 89 -4.56 12.19 -8.81
C PRO A 89 -5.27 11.02 -8.10
N LEU A 90 -6.55 11.22 -7.77
CA LEU A 90 -7.38 10.21 -7.10
C LEU A 90 -7.97 9.16 -8.05
N ALA A 91 -7.85 9.35 -9.36
CA ALA A 91 -8.33 8.38 -10.36
C ALA A 91 -7.71 6.98 -10.20
N CYS A 92 -6.51 6.90 -9.61
CA CYS A 92 -5.88 5.62 -9.28
C CYS A 92 -6.67 4.80 -8.25
N LEU A 93 -7.41 5.47 -7.36
CA LEU A 93 -8.19 4.83 -6.30
C LEU A 93 -9.38 4.03 -6.85
N GLU A 94 -10.01 4.50 -7.92
CA GLU A 94 -11.13 3.78 -8.54
C GLU A 94 -10.68 2.45 -9.13
N ARG A 95 -9.55 2.46 -9.85
CA ARG A 95 -8.94 1.24 -10.42
C ARG A 95 -8.47 0.28 -9.32
N ALA A 96 -7.82 0.82 -8.29
CA ALA A 96 -7.37 0.06 -7.13
C ALA A 96 -8.55 -0.60 -6.41
N ARG A 97 -9.66 0.11 -6.25
CA ARG A 97 -10.90 -0.40 -5.65
C ARG A 97 -11.49 -1.57 -6.44
N GLN A 98 -11.62 -1.44 -7.76
CA GLN A 98 -12.14 -2.52 -8.60
C GLN A 98 -11.27 -3.78 -8.49
N THR A 99 -9.95 -3.60 -8.51
CA THR A 99 -8.97 -4.70 -8.36
C THR A 99 -9.11 -5.37 -6.99
N TYR A 100 -9.26 -4.58 -5.92
CA TYR A 100 -9.45 -5.11 -4.58
C TYR A 100 -10.76 -5.89 -4.45
N GLU A 101 -11.87 -5.34 -4.93
CA GLU A 101 -13.20 -5.99 -4.87
C GLU A 101 -13.22 -7.31 -5.66
N GLN A 102 -12.52 -7.40 -6.80
CA GLN A 102 -12.36 -8.65 -7.56
C GLN A 102 -11.50 -9.68 -6.82
N SER A 103 -10.40 -9.26 -6.19
CA SER A 103 -9.50 -10.15 -5.44
C SER A 103 -10.09 -10.62 -4.10
N SER A 104 -10.86 -9.76 -3.43
CA SER A 104 -11.55 -10.02 -2.16
C SER A 104 -12.83 -10.83 -2.36
N GLY A 105 -13.54 -10.60 -3.47
CA GLY A 105 -14.73 -11.37 -3.86
C GLY A 105 -14.43 -12.81 -4.27
N ALA A 106 -13.23 -13.08 -4.80
CA ALA A 106 -12.79 -14.44 -5.15
C ALA A 106 -12.37 -15.29 -3.93
N ALA A 107 -12.24 -14.67 -2.75
CA ALA A 107 -11.86 -15.33 -1.50
C ALA A 107 -13.07 -15.69 -0.60
N ARG A 108 -14.30 -15.60 -1.12
CA ARG A 108 -15.55 -15.98 -0.43
C ARG A 108 -16.13 -17.28 -0.98
#